data_AF-A0A067TIW0-F1
#
_entry.id   AF-A0A067TIW0-F1
#
_cell.length_a   1.000
_cell.length_b   1.000
_cell.length_c   1.000
_cell.angle_alpha   90.00
_cell.angle_beta   90.00
_cell.angle_gamma   90.00
#
_symmetry.space_group_name_H-M   'P 1'
#
loop_
_entity.id
_entity.type
_entity.pdbx_description
1 polymer ?
#
loop_
_entity_poly.entity_id
_entity_poly.type
_entity_poly.pdbx_seq_one_letter_code
_entity_poly.pdbx_strand_id
1 'polypeptide(L)'
;MTSDSIKTYTFFCSQLRGEETKQKLNEDPKKRRARMTMDRFDCNGWLRITMTDGYPNLAGIKITHHRTHCQYVDISLTDKVSAIIQAMVDMPASKVSTAWDTILAQKQQGELTEKQVYARWAQLNEEKWRLDPDQVV
;
A
#
# COMPACT_ATOMS: atom_id res chain seq x y z
N MET A 1 3.07 34.50 -27.38
CA MET A 1 4.41 34.48 -26.76
C MET A 1 4.43 33.37 -25.72
N THR A 2 4.74 32.15 -26.15
CA THR A 2 4.98 31.01 -25.24
C THR A 2 6.37 31.19 -24.67
N SER A 3 6.46 31.58 -23.40
CA SER A 3 7.74 31.80 -22.74
C SER A 3 8.40 30.43 -22.54
N ASP A 4 9.48 30.17 -23.26
CA ASP A 4 10.33 28.96 -23.16
C ASP A 4 11.00 28.81 -21.76
N SER A 5 10.73 29.73 -20.83
CA SER A 5 11.28 29.78 -19.48
C SER A 5 10.38 29.15 -18.41
N ILE A 6 9.26 28.51 -18.78
CA ILE A 6 8.31 27.96 -17.82
C ILE A 6 8.14 26.46 -18.05
N LYS A 7 8.54 25.66 -17.05
CA LYS A 7 8.33 24.21 -17.03
C LYS A 7 7.06 23.88 -16.25
N THR A 8 6.22 23.01 -16.81
CA THR A 8 4.96 22.60 -16.18
C THR A 8 4.90 21.09 -16.03
N TYR A 9 4.62 20.63 -14.82
CA TYR A 9 4.39 19.24 -14.47
C TYR A 9 2.93 19.06 -14.12
N THR A 10 2.27 18.06 -14.71
CA THR A 10 0.87 17.74 -14.42
C THR A 10 0.79 16.33 -13.86
N PHE A 11 0.14 16.21 -12.72
CA PHE A 11 -0.17 14.95 -12.05
C PHE A 11 -1.68 14.80 -11.98
N PHE A 12 -2.16 13.56 -12.05
CA PHE A 12 -3.58 13.24 -11.92
C PHE A 12 -3.84 12.55 -10.58
N CYS A 13 -5.08 12.62 -10.11
CA CYS A 13 -5.50 11.86 -8.94
C CYS A 13 -5.23 10.37 -9.19
N SER A 14 -4.60 9.71 -8.23
CA SER A 14 -4.26 8.28 -8.33
C SER A 14 -5.49 7.40 -8.52
N GLN A 15 -6.68 7.86 -8.10
CA GLN A 15 -7.96 7.18 -8.23
C GLN A 15 -8.81 7.72 -9.41
N LEU A 16 -8.27 8.55 -10.28
CA LEU A 16 -8.97 9.03 -11.48
C LEU A 16 -9.18 7.88 -12.47
N ARG A 17 -10.41 7.72 -12.95
CA ARG A 17 -10.73 6.76 -14.02
C ARG A 17 -10.06 7.15 -15.34
N GLY A 18 -9.43 6.19 -16.01
CA GLY A 18 -8.79 6.40 -17.31
C GLY A 18 -7.28 6.73 -17.26
N GLU A 19 -6.79 7.24 -16.14
CA GLU A 19 -5.34 7.50 -15.92
C GLU A 19 -4.62 6.30 -15.26
N GLU A 20 -5.14 5.11 -15.50
CA GLU A 20 -4.65 3.89 -14.87
C GLU A 20 -3.42 3.32 -15.59
N THR A 21 -2.35 3.08 -14.82
CA THR A 21 -1.18 2.38 -15.33
C THR A 21 -1.57 0.95 -15.69
N LYS A 22 -1.42 0.58 -16.97
CA LYS A 22 -1.63 -0.79 -17.44
C LYS A 22 -0.69 -1.74 -16.68
N GLN A 23 -1.26 -2.65 -15.90
CA GLN A 23 -0.47 -3.63 -15.17
C GLN A 23 -0.10 -4.82 -16.06
N LYS A 24 1.16 -5.24 -15.98
CA LYS A 24 1.65 -6.44 -16.66
C LYS A 24 1.16 -7.67 -15.90
N LEU A 25 0.30 -8.47 -16.54
CA LEU A 25 -0.17 -9.74 -15.98
C LEU A 25 0.88 -10.84 -16.18
N ASN A 26 0.88 -11.83 -15.28
CA ASN A 26 1.61 -13.07 -15.53
C ASN A 26 1.00 -13.79 -16.73
N GLU A 27 1.84 -14.31 -17.63
CA GLU A 27 1.40 -15.02 -18.84
C GLU A 27 0.56 -16.24 -18.49
N ASP A 28 0.99 -17.03 -17.49
CA ASP A 28 0.28 -18.21 -17.01
C ASP A 28 -0.96 -17.80 -16.17
N PRO A 29 -2.18 -18.10 -16.64
CA PRO A 29 -3.42 -17.76 -15.92
C PRO A 29 -3.49 -18.37 -14.51
N LYS A 30 -2.89 -19.54 -14.28
CA LYS A 30 -2.90 -20.21 -12.97
C LYS A 30 -2.00 -19.52 -11.94
N LYS A 31 -1.01 -18.75 -12.40
CA LYS A 31 -0.09 -17.97 -11.54
C LYS A 31 -0.53 -16.52 -11.37
N ARG A 32 -1.63 -16.10 -11.99
CA ARG A 32 -2.22 -14.78 -11.77
C ARG A 32 -2.81 -14.76 -10.37
N ARG A 33 -2.24 -13.94 -9.49
CA ARG A 33 -2.81 -13.70 -8.16
C ARG A 33 -4.02 -12.80 -8.31
N ALA A 34 -5.12 -13.11 -7.62
CA ALA A 34 -6.20 -12.16 -7.41
C ALA A 34 -5.61 -10.96 -6.65
N ARG A 35 -5.57 -9.80 -7.29
CA ARG A 35 -5.11 -8.55 -6.68
C ARG A 35 -6.33 -7.69 -6.42
N MET A 36 -6.39 -7.11 -5.21
CA MET A 36 -7.29 -6.02 -4.93
C MET A 36 -7.01 -4.90 -5.92
N THR A 37 -8.03 -4.42 -6.62
CA THR A 37 -7.95 -3.26 -7.48
C THR A 37 -8.37 -2.03 -6.70
N MET A 38 -7.63 -0.94 -6.82
CA MET A 38 -8.02 0.36 -6.28
C MET A 38 -9.31 0.84 -6.95
N ASP A 39 -10.29 1.27 -6.16
CA ASP A 39 -11.51 1.88 -6.68
C ASP A 39 -11.20 3.17 -7.45
N ARG A 40 -11.94 3.37 -8.54
CA ARG A 40 -11.76 4.50 -9.47
C ARG A 40 -12.99 5.39 -9.48
N PHE A 41 -12.76 6.69 -9.62
CA PHE A 41 -13.79 7.71 -9.59
C PHE A 41 -13.60 8.72 -10.73
N ASP A 42 -14.70 9.28 -11.22
CA ASP A 42 -14.70 10.39 -12.19
C ASP A 42 -14.48 11.72 -11.45
N CYS A 43 -13.36 11.83 -10.72
CA CYS A 43 -13.07 12.97 -9.85
C CYS A 43 -12.45 14.17 -10.58
N ASN A 44 -12.00 13.97 -11.83
CA ASN A 44 -11.27 14.94 -12.67
C ASN A 44 -10.16 15.65 -11.90
N GLY A 45 -9.55 14.94 -10.94
CA GLY A 45 -8.58 15.51 -10.02
C GLY A 45 -7.23 15.64 -10.67
N TRP A 46 -6.60 16.81 -10.54
CA TRP A 46 -5.25 17.06 -11.05
C TRP A 46 -4.50 18.07 -10.18
N LEU A 47 -3.17 17.97 -10.24
CA LEU A 47 -2.19 18.85 -9.64
C LEU A 47 -1.26 19.34 -10.74
N ARG A 48 -1.20 20.65 -10.94
CA ARG A 48 -0.27 21.30 -11.87
C ARG A 48 0.75 22.09 -11.07
N ILE A 49 2.02 21.78 -11.31
CA ILE A 49 3.15 22.50 -10.74
C ILE A 49 3.85 23.21 -11.88
N THR A 50 4.03 24.51 -11.74
CA THR A 50 4.69 25.37 -12.72
C THR A 50 5.93 25.97 -12.09
N MET A 51 7.07 25.83 -12.76
CA MET A 51 8.38 26.31 -12.33
C MET A 51 8.90 27.31 -13.36
N THR A 52 9.49 28.40 -12.89
CA THR A 52 10.07 29.44 -13.75
C THR A 52 11.60 29.31 -13.72
N ASP A 53 12.21 29.25 -14.90
CA ASP A 53 13.66 29.19 -15.05
C ASP A 53 14.31 30.45 -14.45
N GLY A 54 15.44 30.24 -13.76
CA GLY A 54 16.12 31.29 -12.99
C GLY A 54 15.56 31.50 -11.56
N TYR A 55 14.41 30.90 -11.23
CA TYR A 55 13.79 30.99 -9.90
C TYR A 55 13.48 29.60 -9.33
N PRO A 56 14.50 28.78 -8.98
CA PRO A 56 14.30 27.40 -8.55
C PRO A 56 13.46 27.25 -7.27
N ASN A 57 13.40 28.31 -6.45
CA ASN A 57 12.65 28.31 -5.19
C ASN A 57 11.21 28.81 -5.33
N LEU A 58 10.78 29.20 -6.54
CA LEU A 58 9.43 29.71 -6.79
C LEU A 58 8.64 28.68 -7.61
N ALA A 59 7.63 28.08 -6.97
CA ALA A 59 6.71 27.14 -7.59
C ALA A 59 5.28 27.67 -7.57
N GLY A 60 4.62 27.69 -8.73
CA GLY A 60 3.18 27.89 -8.84
C GLY A 60 2.45 26.55 -8.74
N ILE A 61 1.57 26.40 -7.77
CA ILE A 61 0.81 25.16 -7.55
C ILE A 61 -0.67 25.43 -7.79
N LYS A 62 -1.30 24.61 -8.65
CA LYS A 62 -2.75 24.57 -8.84
C LYS A 62 -3.25 23.16 -8.63
N ILE A 63 -4.23 23.00 -7.75
CA ILE A 63 -4.86 21.72 -7.46
C ILE A 63 -6.37 21.84 -7.72
N THR A 64 -6.96 20.79 -8.27
CA THR A 64 -8.41 20.68 -8.46
C THR A 64 -8.82 19.25 -8.15
N HIS A 65 -9.90 19.10 -7.40
CA HIS A 65 -10.53 17.80 -7.13
C HIS A 65 -12.03 18.04 -6.97
N HIS A 66 -12.82 17.55 -7.93
CA HIS A 66 -14.24 17.91 -8.01
C HIS A 66 -15.11 17.03 -7.09
N ARG A 67 -14.74 15.76 -6.92
CA ARG A 67 -15.53 14.78 -6.15
C ARG A 67 -14.68 14.13 -5.08
N THR A 68 -15.04 14.33 -3.82
CA THR A 68 -14.46 13.57 -2.70
C THR A 68 -14.75 12.08 -2.86
N HIS A 69 -13.74 11.24 -2.63
CA HIS A 69 -13.85 9.79 -2.61
C HIS A 69 -13.01 9.21 -1.47
N CYS A 70 -13.27 7.94 -1.11
CA CYS A 70 -12.48 7.25 -0.10
C CYS A 70 -11.01 7.27 -0.49
N GLN A 71 -10.15 7.53 0.49
CA GLN A 71 -8.71 7.51 0.26
C GLN A 71 -8.27 6.07 0.10
N TYR A 72 -7.53 5.77 -0.97
CA TYR A 72 -6.78 4.52 -1.04
C TYR A 72 -5.52 4.66 -0.19
N VAL A 73 -5.55 4.07 1.00
CA VAL A 73 -4.45 4.10 1.96
C VAL A 73 -3.63 2.83 1.91
N ASP A 74 -2.38 2.91 2.36
CA ASP A 74 -1.54 1.74 2.54
C ASP A 74 -2.09 0.87 3.69
N ILE A 75 -2.43 -0.37 3.37
CA ILE A 75 -2.93 -1.38 4.32
C ILE A 75 -1.81 -2.35 4.76
N SER A 76 -0.55 -2.04 4.43
CA SER A 76 0.61 -2.82 4.86
C SER A 76 0.73 -2.83 6.39
N LEU A 77 1.28 -3.92 6.92
CA LEU A 77 1.50 -4.06 8.36
C LEU A 77 2.51 -3.01 8.83
N THR A 78 2.10 -2.15 9.76
CA THR A 78 3.02 -1.21 10.41
C THR A 78 4.07 -1.98 11.24
N ASP A 79 5.21 -1.34 11.50
CA ASP A 79 6.29 -1.94 12.31
C ASP A 79 5.80 -2.33 13.72
N LYS A 80 4.88 -1.53 14.27
CA LYS A 80 4.30 -1.78 15.59
C LYS A 80 3.41 -3.02 15.59
N VAL A 81 2.58 -3.19 14.57
CA VAL A 81 1.78 -4.42 14.40
C VAL A 81 2.70 -5.62 14.17
N SER A 82 3.75 -5.46 13.38
CA SER A 82 4.74 -6.51 13.16
C SER A 82 5.45 -6.93 14.46
N ALA A 83 5.77 -5.99 15.35
CA ALA A 83 6.35 -6.27 16.65
C ALA A 83 5.41 -7.08 17.57
N ILE A 84 4.11 -6.77 17.55
CA ILE A 84 3.09 -7.54 18.30
C ILE A 84 3.02 -8.98 17.78
N ILE A 85 3.00 -9.15 16.45
CA ILE A 85 2.97 -10.48 15.83
C ILE A 85 4.24 -11.25 16.18
N GLN A 86 5.41 -10.60 16.14
CA GLN A 86 6.69 -11.22 16.48
C GLN A 86 6.73 -11.72 17.93
N ALA A 87 6.20 -10.94 18.88
CA ALA A 87 6.12 -11.33 20.30
C ALA A 87 5.21 -12.56 20.55
N MET A 88 4.34 -12.89 19.59
CA MET A 88 3.38 -13.99 19.69
C MET A 88 3.72 -15.20 18.80
N VAL A 89 4.87 -15.19 18.11
CA VAL A 89 5.32 -16.30 17.25
C VAL A 89 5.43 -17.62 18.03
N ASP A 90 5.84 -17.56 19.29
CA ASP A 90 6.02 -18.74 20.15
C ASP A 90 4.71 -19.27 20.74
N MET A 91 3.60 -18.56 20.55
CA MET A 91 2.30 -18.98 21.06
C MET A 91 1.62 -19.94 20.07
N PRO A 92 0.81 -20.89 20.57
CA PRO A 92 0.03 -21.76 19.71
C PRO A 92 -0.94 -20.96 18.83
N ALA A 93 -1.23 -21.46 17.62
CA ALA A 93 -2.08 -20.79 16.64
C ALA A 93 -3.47 -20.37 17.18
N SER A 94 -3.97 -21.08 18.19
CA SER A 94 -5.22 -20.77 18.91
C SER A 94 -5.19 -19.46 19.70
N LYS A 95 -4.00 -18.88 19.92
CA LYS A 95 -3.79 -17.59 20.60
C LYS A 95 -3.54 -16.43 19.64
N VAL A 96 -3.41 -16.67 18.33
CA VAL A 96 -3.23 -15.58 17.34
C VAL A 96 -4.46 -14.66 17.29
N SER A 97 -5.66 -15.16 17.58
CA SER A 97 -6.86 -14.33 17.76
C SER A 97 -6.69 -13.30 18.88
N THR A 98 -5.96 -13.62 19.95
CA THR A 98 -5.67 -12.65 21.03
C THR A 98 -4.66 -11.58 20.60
N ALA A 99 -3.78 -11.89 19.63
CA ALA A 99 -2.93 -10.90 18.96
C ALA A 99 -3.80 -9.89 18.21
N TRP A 100 -4.76 -10.40 17.47
CA TRP A 100 -5.72 -9.61 16.70
C TRP A 100 -6.54 -8.68 17.60
N ASP A 101 -7.08 -9.19 18.71
CA ASP A 101 -7.80 -8.38 19.70
C ASP A 101 -6.92 -7.28 20.29
N THR A 102 -5.65 -7.56 20.56
CA THR A 102 -4.68 -6.59 21.07
C THR A 102 -4.39 -5.49 20.05
N ILE A 103 -4.23 -5.85 18.77
CA ILE A 103 -4.02 -4.91 17.68
C ILE A 103 -5.24 -4.00 17.50
N LEU A 104 -6.45 -4.56 17.57
CA LEU A 104 -7.71 -3.81 17.52
C LEU A 104 -7.84 -2.84 18.71
N ALA A 105 -7.52 -3.28 19.92
CA ALA A 105 -7.60 -2.45 21.13
C ALA A 105 -6.68 -1.24 21.09
N GLN A 106 -5.49 -1.36 20.48
CA GLN A 106 -4.53 -0.26 20.40
C GLN A 106 -4.84 0.76 19.29
N LYS A 107 -5.82 0.49 18.41
CA LYS A 107 -6.22 1.36 17.27
C LYS A 107 -5.04 1.86 16.41
N GLN A 108 -3.97 1.06 16.30
CA GLN A 108 -2.72 1.54 15.69
C GLN A 108 -2.70 1.50 14.16
N GLN A 109 -3.71 0.90 13.54
CA GLN A 109 -3.79 0.78 12.09
C GLN A 109 -5.24 0.86 11.63
N GLY A 110 -5.45 1.39 10.43
CA GLY A 110 -6.76 1.51 9.78
C GLY A 110 -7.31 0.16 9.32
N GLU A 111 -7.60 0.01 8.02
CA GLU A 111 -8.13 -1.24 7.45
C GLU A 111 -7.04 -2.33 7.42
N LEU A 112 -6.88 -3.04 8.54
CA LEU A 112 -6.12 -4.28 8.63
C LEU A 112 -7.10 -5.45 8.68
N THR A 113 -6.76 -6.59 8.07
CA THR A 113 -7.57 -7.81 8.15
C THR A 113 -6.90 -8.84 9.04
N GLU A 114 -7.72 -9.60 9.77
CA GLU A 114 -7.26 -10.74 10.59
C GLU A 114 -6.43 -11.74 9.75
N LYS A 115 -6.83 -11.97 8.50
CA LYS A 115 -6.09 -12.83 7.56
C LYS A 115 -4.66 -12.37 7.30
N GLN A 116 -4.40 -11.06 7.24
CA GLN A 116 -3.04 -10.55 7.06
C GLN A 116 -2.16 -10.82 8.29
N VAL A 117 -2.74 -10.74 9.49
CA VAL A 117 -2.05 -11.06 10.75
C VAL A 117 -1.68 -12.54 10.79
N TYR A 118 -2.63 -13.43 10.48
CA TYR A 118 -2.38 -14.87 10.41
C TYR A 118 -1.34 -15.23 9.35
N ALA A 119 -1.41 -14.64 8.15
CA ALA A 119 -0.45 -14.89 7.09
C ALA A 119 0.97 -14.48 7.49
N ARG A 120 1.13 -13.35 8.17
CA ARG A 120 2.43 -12.88 8.68
C ARG A 120 2.96 -13.79 9.79
N TRP A 121 2.12 -14.19 10.73
CA TRP A 121 2.49 -15.14 11.78
C TRP A 121 2.94 -16.49 11.19
N ALA A 122 2.21 -17.00 10.20
CA ALA A 122 2.55 -18.26 9.54
C ALA A 122 3.92 -18.20 8.83
N GLN A 123 4.24 -17.09 8.16
CA GLN A 123 5.58 -16.88 7.57
C GLN A 123 6.69 -16.90 8.62
N LEU A 124 6.52 -16.19 9.73
CA LEU A 124 7.52 -16.14 10.80
C LEU A 124 7.71 -17.53 11.44
N ASN A 125 6.62 -18.28 11.57
CA ASN A 125 6.68 -19.63 12.11
C ASN A 125 7.32 -20.61 11.09
N GLU A 126 7.03 -20.47 9.79
CA GLU A 126 7.70 -21.23 8.73
C GLU A 126 9.21 -20.95 8.71
N GLU A 127 9.63 -19.68 8.85
CA GLU A 127 11.04 -19.32 8.95
C GLU A 127 11.71 -19.95 10.18
N LYS A 128 11.01 -19.99 11.32
CA LYS A 128 11.51 -20.59 12.57
C LYS A 128 11.61 -22.12 12.50
N TRP A 129 10.60 -22.77 11.93
CA TRP A 129 10.49 -24.24 11.89
C TRP A 129 10.93 -24.83 10.56
N ARG A 130 11.61 -24.05 9.71
CA ARG A 130 12.19 -24.56 8.48
C ARG A 130 13.20 -25.64 8.85
N LEU A 131 12.87 -26.89 8.49
CA LEU A 131 13.76 -28.04 8.68
C LEU A 131 15.09 -27.75 8.00
N ASP A 132 16.18 -28.04 8.71
CA ASP A 132 17.54 -27.95 8.18
C ASP A 132 17.63 -28.82 6.91
N PRO A 133 18.17 -28.32 5.79
CA PRO A 133 18.33 -29.12 4.57
C PRO A 133 19.12 -30.42 4.77
N ASP A 134 19.91 -30.55 5.85
CA ASP A 134 20.68 -31.76 6.17
C ASP A 134 19.93 -32.67 7.17
N GLN A 135 18.73 -33.13 6.79
CA GLN A 135 18.02 -34.17 7.54
C GLN A 135 18.68 -35.52 7.28
N VAL A 136 19.33 -36.09 8.30
CA VAL A 136 19.83 -37.48 8.27
C VAL A 136 18.63 -38.43 8.25
N VAL A 137 18.43 -39.13 7.13
CA VAL A 137 17.43 -40.18 6.93
C VAL A 137 17.93 -41.50 7.53
#